data_AF-A0A953M3X1-F1
#
_entry.id   AF-A0A953M3X1-F1
#
_cell.length_a   1.000
_cell.length_b   1.000
_cell.length_c   1.000
_cell.angle_alpha   90.00
_cell.angle_beta   90.00
_cell.angle_gamma   90.00
#
_symmetry.space_group_name_H-M   'P 1'
#
loop_
_entity.id
_entity.type
_entity.pdbx_description
1 polymer ?
#
loop_
_entity_poly.entity_id
_entity_poly.type
_entity_poly.pdbx_seq_one_letter_code
_entity_poly.pdbx_strand_id
1 'polypeptide(L)'
;MNTLIRDDLHFVVSRLPKDIRNVMQKHRIFLAGGFIRATIAGEKPSDIDLFGGLKESLRIIALELSNSRKGKLHETQNAYTVLAPPRIPVQFITRWLYLSPELLVESFDFTIAQACIWFDGEKWHSMCSDRFYPDLAARRLYYTAPERHEDAGDSMLRLRKFLSKGYTIQASSMAAVIARLVRGVDFEHLREIAGKEAALGKALTNLLREVDPLTVIDGIEIVDEHEVEPARANHEEGA
;
A
#
# COMPACT_ATOMS: atom_id res chain seq x y z
N MET A 1 -7.25 -11.65 -16.88
CA MET A 1 -7.09 -12.05 -15.46
C MET A 1 -6.82 -13.54 -15.42
N ASN A 2 -5.89 -13.95 -14.57
CA ASN A 2 -5.47 -15.34 -14.36
C ASN A 2 -5.66 -15.73 -12.89
N THR A 3 -5.38 -16.99 -12.58
CA THR A 3 -5.22 -17.47 -11.20
C THR A 3 -3.73 -17.66 -10.90
N LEU A 4 -3.36 -17.64 -9.62
CA LEU A 4 -2.03 -18.11 -9.23
C LEU A 4 -1.88 -19.58 -9.66
N ILE A 5 -0.66 -20.00 -9.98
CA ILE A 5 -0.41 -21.42 -10.21
C ILE A 5 -0.68 -22.19 -8.91
N ARG A 6 -1.12 -23.44 -9.04
CA ARG A 6 -1.62 -24.23 -7.91
C ARG A 6 -0.63 -24.32 -6.75
N ASP A 7 0.65 -24.54 -7.06
CA ASP A 7 1.68 -24.69 -6.04
C ASP A 7 1.96 -23.37 -5.30
N ASP A 8 1.87 -22.23 -5.98
CA ASP A 8 2.02 -20.91 -5.35
C ASP A 8 0.84 -20.57 -4.45
N LEU A 9 -0.39 -20.90 -4.86
CA LEU A 9 -1.55 -20.76 -3.99
C LEU A 9 -1.36 -21.56 -2.70
N HIS A 10 -1.00 -22.84 -2.82
CA HIS A 10 -0.72 -23.68 -1.66
C HIS A 10 0.45 -23.12 -0.83
N PHE A 11 1.52 -22.67 -1.46
CA PHE A 11 2.69 -22.12 -0.80
C PHE A 11 2.34 -20.85 -0.01
N VAL A 12 1.65 -19.88 -0.61
CA VAL A 12 1.25 -18.64 0.06
C VAL A 12 0.31 -18.93 1.23
N VAL A 13 -0.70 -19.78 1.02
CA VAL A 13 -1.62 -20.18 2.11
C VAL A 13 -0.85 -20.91 3.22
N SER A 14 0.14 -21.75 2.90
CA SER A 14 0.95 -22.44 3.90
C SER A 14 1.77 -21.48 4.78
N ARG A 15 2.20 -20.34 4.22
CA ARG A 15 3.01 -19.30 4.88
C ARG A 15 2.17 -18.31 5.69
N LEU A 16 0.86 -18.24 5.48
CA LEU A 16 -0.01 -17.45 6.33
C LEU A 16 0.00 -17.98 7.78
N PRO A 17 0.07 -17.09 8.78
CA PRO A 17 -0.15 -17.48 10.17
C PRO A 17 -1.49 -18.19 10.33
N LYS A 18 -1.52 -19.24 11.17
CA LYS A 18 -2.70 -20.11 11.35
C LYS A 18 -3.95 -19.32 11.77
N ASP A 19 -3.78 -18.31 12.63
CA ASP A 19 -4.87 -17.44 13.06
C ASP A 19 -5.46 -16.61 11.92
N ILE A 20 -4.62 -16.12 11.00
CA ILE A 20 -5.10 -15.39 9.80
C ILE A 20 -5.84 -16.32 8.85
N ARG A 21 -5.34 -17.54 8.62
CA ARG A 21 -6.10 -18.54 7.85
C ARG A 21 -7.48 -18.80 8.45
N ASN A 22 -7.55 -19.00 9.76
CA ASN A 22 -8.82 -19.23 10.46
C ASN A 22 -9.77 -18.04 10.30
N VAL A 23 -9.25 -16.81 10.42
CA VAL A 23 -10.04 -15.58 10.20
C VAL A 23 -10.58 -15.54 8.76
N MET A 24 -9.74 -15.78 7.76
CA MET A 24 -10.17 -15.82 6.35
C MET A 24 -11.14 -16.96 6.03
N GLN A 25 -11.07 -18.08 6.75
CA GLN A 25 -12.01 -19.20 6.57
C GLN A 25 -13.37 -18.93 7.22
N LYS A 26 -13.38 -18.18 8.34
CA LYS A 26 -14.60 -17.81 9.07
C LYS A 26 -15.33 -16.62 8.43
N HIS A 27 -14.59 -15.71 7.80
CA HIS A 27 -15.11 -14.45 7.28
C HIS A 27 -14.85 -14.32 5.79
N ARG A 28 -15.80 -13.75 5.05
CA ARG A 28 -15.64 -13.45 3.61
C ARG A 28 -14.75 -12.21 3.43
N ILE A 29 -13.44 -12.42 3.57
CA ILE A 29 -12.40 -11.40 3.40
C ILE A 29 -11.33 -11.89 2.42
N PHE A 30 -10.56 -10.95 1.89
CA PHE A 30 -9.54 -11.17 0.88
C PHE A 30 -8.16 -10.86 1.43
N LEU A 31 -7.17 -11.67 1.10
CA LEU A 31 -5.75 -11.32 1.23
C LEU A 31 -5.29 -10.81 -0.13
N ALA A 32 -4.61 -9.67 -0.19
CA ALA A 32 -4.10 -9.16 -1.46
C ALA A 32 -2.77 -8.43 -1.34
N GLY A 33 -2.14 -8.15 -2.48
CA GLY A 33 -1.01 -7.24 -2.57
C GLY A 33 0.31 -7.79 -2.04
N GLY A 34 0.95 -7.03 -1.15
CA GLY A 34 2.37 -7.15 -0.84
C GLY A 34 2.80 -8.50 -0.31
N PHE A 35 2.00 -9.11 0.56
CA PHE A 35 2.29 -10.39 1.18
C PHE A 35 2.41 -11.54 0.15
N ILE A 36 1.45 -11.61 -0.79
CA ILE A 36 1.41 -12.67 -1.81
C ILE A 36 2.67 -12.58 -2.68
N ARG A 37 2.93 -11.38 -3.22
CA ARG A 37 4.09 -11.12 -4.06
C ARG A 37 5.40 -11.39 -3.33
N ALA A 38 5.55 -10.89 -2.11
CA ALA A 38 6.78 -11.07 -1.35
C ALA A 38 7.04 -12.56 -1.08
N THR A 39 5.98 -13.30 -0.72
CA THR A 39 6.07 -14.74 -0.49
C THR A 39 6.52 -15.49 -1.74
N ILE A 40 5.91 -15.25 -2.89
CA ILE A 40 6.27 -15.91 -4.17
C ILE A 40 7.69 -15.53 -4.61
N ALA A 41 8.08 -14.27 -4.43
CA ALA A 41 9.43 -13.78 -4.78
C ALA A 41 10.53 -14.22 -3.81
N GLY A 42 10.20 -14.91 -2.70
CA GLY A 42 11.14 -15.24 -1.64
C GLY A 42 11.63 -14.02 -0.84
N GLU A 43 10.93 -12.89 -0.94
CA GLU A 43 11.17 -11.69 -0.14
C GLU A 43 10.48 -11.81 1.23
N LYS A 44 10.96 -11.06 2.23
CA LYS A 44 10.31 -10.99 3.55
C LYS A 44 9.09 -10.05 3.48
N PRO A 45 7.86 -10.54 3.76
CA PRO A 45 6.69 -9.67 3.86
C PRO A 45 6.81 -8.72 5.06
N SER A 46 6.37 -7.46 4.90
CA SER A 46 6.34 -6.43 5.95
C SER A 46 5.09 -6.52 6.82
N ASP A 47 3.96 -6.88 6.21
CA ASP A 47 2.60 -6.80 6.70
C ASP A 47 1.70 -7.81 5.96
N ILE A 48 0.48 -7.97 6.47
CA ILE A 48 -0.59 -8.75 5.85
C ILE A 48 -1.78 -7.81 5.64
N ASP A 49 -2.10 -7.52 4.38
CA ASP A 49 -3.24 -6.67 4.02
C ASP A 49 -4.49 -7.52 3.76
N LEU A 50 -5.53 -7.27 4.55
CA LEU A 50 -6.83 -7.91 4.47
C LEU A 50 -7.90 -6.90 4.05
N PHE A 51 -8.78 -7.32 3.16
CA PHE A 51 -9.83 -6.50 2.57
C PHE A 51 -11.20 -7.16 2.75
N GLY A 52 -12.26 -6.36 2.75
CA GLY A 52 -13.63 -6.87 2.82
C GLY A 52 -14.65 -5.83 2.36
N GLY A 53 -15.92 -6.21 2.40
CA GLY A 53 -17.01 -5.38 1.88
C GLY A 53 -17.61 -4.38 2.86
N LEU A 54 -17.33 -4.50 4.16
CA LEU A 54 -17.97 -3.70 5.21
C LEU A 54 -16.95 -3.31 6.29
N LYS A 55 -16.87 -2.01 6.58
CA LYS A 55 -15.91 -1.44 7.55
C LYS A 55 -16.14 -1.96 8.96
N GLU A 56 -17.39 -2.02 9.40
CA GLU A 56 -17.79 -2.48 10.74
C GLU A 56 -17.42 -3.96 10.95
N SER A 57 -17.62 -4.80 9.93
CA SER A 57 -17.21 -6.20 9.98
C SER A 57 -15.70 -6.34 10.11
N LEU A 58 -14.93 -5.56 9.32
CA LEU A 58 -13.47 -5.54 9.41
C LEU A 58 -12.99 -5.09 10.79
N ARG A 59 -13.66 -4.09 11.40
CA ARG A 59 -13.36 -3.62 12.77
C ARG A 59 -13.54 -4.72 13.80
N ILE A 60 -14.67 -5.43 13.76
CA ILE A 60 -14.98 -6.53 14.70
C ILE A 60 -13.91 -7.62 14.57
N ILE A 61 -13.57 -8.02 13.34
CA ILE A 61 -12.54 -9.03 13.08
C ILE A 61 -11.17 -8.58 13.60
N ALA A 62 -10.80 -7.31 13.37
CA ALA A 62 -9.54 -6.75 13.86
C ALA A 62 -9.46 -6.76 15.40
N LEU A 63 -10.57 -6.43 16.07
CA LEU A 63 -10.65 -6.47 17.54
C LEU A 63 -10.55 -7.91 18.07
N GLU A 64 -11.27 -8.86 17.47
CA GLU A 64 -11.16 -10.29 17.81
C GLU A 64 -9.72 -10.79 17.66
N LEU A 65 -9.07 -10.46 16.54
CA LEU A 65 -7.69 -10.84 16.27
C LEU A 65 -6.73 -10.20 17.28
N SER A 66 -6.88 -8.90 17.56
CA SER A 66 -6.06 -8.18 18.54
C SER A 66 -6.15 -8.82 19.93
N ASN A 67 -7.38 -9.13 20.39
CA ASN A 67 -7.61 -9.78 21.67
C ASN A 67 -6.97 -11.17 21.72
N SER A 68 -7.14 -11.97 20.66
CA SER A 68 -6.56 -13.33 20.58
C SER A 68 -5.03 -13.32 20.59
N ARG A 69 -4.42 -12.30 19.97
CA ARG A 69 -2.97 -12.10 19.91
C ARG A 69 -2.40 -11.39 21.14
N LYS A 70 -3.24 -10.88 22.05
CA LYS A 70 -2.85 -9.93 23.10
C LYS A 70 -2.08 -8.74 22.53
N GLY A 71 -2.49 -8.28 21.34
CA GLY A 71 -1.89 -7.18 20.60
C GLY A 71 -2.56 -5.84 20.84
N LYS A 72 -1.99 -4.79 20.25
CA LYS A 72 -2.57 -3.45 20.17
C LYS A 72 -3.33 -3.29 18.85
N LEU A 73 -4.51 -2.67 18.91
CA LEU A 73 -5.27 -2.25 17.75
C LEU A 73 -5.05 -0.75 17.53
N HIS A 74 -4.54 -0.39 16.35
CA HIS A 74 -4.38 0.99 15.90
C HIS A 74 -5.41 1.28 14.82
N GLU A 75 -6.19 2.33 14.99
CA GLU A 75 -7.25 2.74 14.06
C GLU A 75 -6.83 4.04 13.37
N THR A 76 -6.88 4.04 12.03
CA THR A 76 -6.74 5.25 11.21
C THR A 76 -7.95 5.38 10.30
N GLN A 77 -8.01 6.46 9.53
CA GLN A 77 -9.04 6.62 8.49
C GLN A 77 -8.97 5.53 7.42
N ASN A 78 -7.77 4.95 7.20
CA ASN A 78 -7.48 4.05 6.10
C ASN A 78 -7.51 2.57 6.49
N ALA A 79 -7.22 2.22 7.75
CA ALA A 79 -7.10 0.83 8.16
C ALA A 79 -7.26 0.62 9.67
N TYR A 80 -7.60 -0.62 10.03
CA TYR A 80 -7.41 -1.18 11.37
C TYR A 80 -6.15 -2.03 11.39
N THR A 81 -5.14 -1.66 12.17
CA THR A 81 -3.85 -2.36 12.22
C THR A 81 -3.70 -3.08 13.55
N VAL A 82 -3.50 -4.41 13.50
CA VAL A 82 -3.21 -5.24 14.67
C VAL A 82 -1.71 -5.46 14.79
N LEU A 83 -1.12 -4.91 15.86
CA LEU A 83 0.29 -5.09 16.20
C LEU A 83 0.46 -6.04 17.38
N ALA A 84 1.20 -7.11 17.18
CA ALA A 84 1.51 -8.08 18.22
C ALA A 84 2.93 -8.65 18.04
N PRO A 85 4.00 -7.86 18.27
CA PRO A 85 5.38 -8.34 18.14
C PRO A 85 5.60 -9.65 18.92
N PRO A 86 6.36 -10.62 18.38
CA PRO A 86 7.16 -10.55 17.16
C PRO A 86 6.39 -10.93 15.87
N ARG A 87 5.05 -11.00 15.91
CA ARG A 87 4.25 -11.35 14.73
C ARG A 87 4.21 -10.21 13.72
N ILE A 88 4.13 -10.59 12.45
CA ILE A 88 3.91 -9.64 11.34
C ILE A 88 2.63 -8.83 11.59
N PRO A 89 2.66 -7.49 11.39
CA PRO A 89 1.47 -6.65 11.42
C PRO A 89 0.38 -7.14 10.47
N VAL A 90 -0.87 -6.96 10.87
CA VAL A 90 -2.04 -7.28 10.04
C VAL A 90 -2.88 -6.04 9.91
N GLN A 91 -3.15 -5.63 8.67
CA GLN A 91 -3.93 -4.45 8.36
C GLN A 91 -5.24 -4.87 7.72
N PHE A 92 -6.35 -4.40 8.27
CA PHE A 92 -7.65 -4.49 7.63
C PHE A 92 -7.92 -3.16 6.95
N ILE A 93 -7.78 -3.12 5.63
CA ILE A 93 -7.88 -1.90 4.84
C ILE A 93 -9.35 -1.50 4.72
N THR A 94 -9.64 -0.25 5.06
CA THR A 94 -11.00 0.33 5.08
C THR A 94 -11.15 1.58 4.23
N ARG A 95 -10.04 2.11 3.70
CA ARG A 95 -10.04 3.22 2.73
C ARG A 95 -10.88 2.88 1.49
N TRP A 96 -10.80 1.62 1.05
CA TRP A 96 -11.62 1.08 -0.02
C TRP A 96 -12.17 -0.28 0.39
N LEU A 97 -13.46 -0.50 0.12
CA LEU A 97 -14.16 -1.74 0.43
C LEU A 97 -14.50 -2.46 -0.86
N TYR A 98 -14.36 -3.78 -0.85
CA TYR A 98 -14.56 -4.62 -2.02
C TYR A 98 -15.45 -5.80 -1.68
N LEU A 99 -16.45 -6.05 -2.53
CA LEU A 99 -17.31 -7.22 -2.44
C LEU A 99 -16.84 -8.35 -3.36
N SER A 100 -15.99 -8.05 -4.33
CA SER A 100 -15.46 -9.00 -5.29
C SER A 100 -13.94 -8.95 -5.37
N PRO A 101 -13.27 -10.11 -5.54
CA PRO A 101 -11.82 -10.16 -5.71
C PRO A 101 -11.36 -9.48 -7.00
N GLU A 102 -12.18 -9.47 -8.05
CA GLU A 102 -11.90 -8.81 -9.34
C GLU A 102 -11.67 -7.31 -9.14
N LEU A 103 -12.62 -6.62 -8.51
CA LEU A 103 -12.53 -5.18 -8.25
C LEU A 103 -11.34 -4.85 -7.34
N LEU A 104 -11.07 -5.72 -6.36
CA LEU A 104 -9.91 -5.57 -5.48
C LEU A 104 -8.60 -5.65 -6.26
N VAL A 105 -8.43 -6.68 -7.10
CA VAL A 105 -7.22 -6.88 -7.90
C VAL A 105 -7.04 -5.73 -8.89
N GLU A 106 -8.09 -5.32 -9.58
CA GLU A 106 -8.04 -4.20 -10.55
C GLU A 106 -7.67 -2.87 -9.89
N SER A 107 -7.95 -2.71 -8.60
CA SER A 107 -7.63 -1.49 -7.87
C SER A 107 -6.12 -1.25 -7.68
N PHE A 108 -5.28 -2.30 -7.73
CA PHE A 108 -3.84 -2.13 -7.56
C PHE A 108 -3.18 -1.55 -8.81
N ASP A 109 -2.23 -0.67 -8.54
CA ASP A 109 -1.54 0.23 -9.47
C ASP A 109 -0.38 -0.44 -10.21
N PHE A 110 0.18 -1.52 -9.66
CA PHE A 110 1.24 -2.27 -10.31
C PHE A 110 0.83 -3.73 -10.47
N THR A 111 1.08 -4.31 -11.64
CA THR A 111 0.72 -5.71 -11.96
C THR A 111 1.30 -6.72 -10.97
N ILE A 112 2.49 -6.46 -10.42
CA ILE A 112 3.12 -7.31 -9.40
C ILE A 112 2.42 -7.26 -8.03
N ALA A 113 1.53 -6.30 -7.81
CA ALA A 113 0.68 -6.21 -6.62
C ALA A 113 -0.76 -6.65 -6.90
N GLN A 114 -1.12 -6.89 -8.17
CA GLN A 114 -2.42 -7.38 -8.60
C GLN A 114 -2.54 -8.89 -8.38
N ALA A 115 -2.62 -9.31 -7.12
CA ALA A 115 -2.94 -10.67 -6.73
C ALA A 115 -3.80 -10.69 -5.47
N CYS A 116 -4.72 -11.66 -5.39
CA CYS A 116 -5.68 -11.83 -4.32
C CYS A 116 -5.91 -13.33 -4.04
N ILE A 117 -6.12 -13.69 -2.77
CA ILE A 117 -6.48 -15.02 -2.30
C ILE A 117 -7.69 -14.90 -1.37
N TRP A 118 -8.64 -15.83 -1.49
CA TRP A 118 -9.79 -15.91 -0.60
C TRP A 118 -10.26 -17.36 -0.39
N PHE A 119 -11.12 -17.54 0.60
CA PHE A 119 -11.79 -18.80 0.87
C PHE A 119 -13.28 -18.65 0.58
N ASP A 120 -13.88 -19.59 -0.14
CA ASP A 120 -15.30 -19.54 -0.52
C ASP A 120 -16.24 -20.27 0.46
N GLY A 121 -15.67 -20.94 1.47
CA GLY A 121 -16.39 -21.82 2.39
C GLY A 121 -15.96 -23.29 2.27
N GLU A 122 -15.38 -23.67 1.13
CA GLU A 122 -14.94 -25.03 0.86
C GLU A 122 -13.45 -25.10 0.50
N LYS A 123 -12.99 -24.20 -0.37
CA LYS A 123 -11.64 -24.21 -0.91
C LYS A 123 -11.04 -22.81 -1.06
N TRP A 124 -9.72 -22.80 -1.15
CA TRP A 124 -8.95 -21.60 -1.44
C TRP A 124 -8.99 -21.30 -2.93
N HIS A 125 -9.18 -20.02 -3.25
CA HIS A 125 -9.15 -19.47 -4.60
C HIS A 125 -8.11 -18.37 -4.69
N SER A 126 -7.72 -18.05 -5.92
CA SER A 126 -6.84 -16.93 -6.18
C SER A 126 -7.18 -16.26 -7.50
N MET A 127 -6.78 -15.00 -7.61
CA MET A 127 -6.83 -14.22 -8.83
C MET A 127 -5.58 -13.36 -8.90
N CYS A 128 -5.03 -13.19 -10.10
CA CYS A 128 -3.94 -12.26 -10.35
C CYS A 128 -4.03 -11.67 -11.76
N SER A 129 -3.29 -10.58 -11.96
CA SER A 129 -3.08 -10.01 -13.30
C SER A 129 -2.44 -11.02 -14.25
N ASP A 130 -2.76 -10.92 -15.54
CA ASP A 130 -2.14 -11.76 -16.57
C ASP A 130 -0.62 -11.54 -16.66
N ARG A 131 -0.17 -10.35 -16.23
CA ARG A 131 1.23 -9.97 -16.21
C ARG A 131 1.92 -10.23 -14.87
N PHE A 132 1.20 -10.70 -13.85
CA PHE A 132 1.72 -10.85 -12.49
C PHE A 132 3.06 -11.61 -12.48
N TYR A 133 3.07 -12.84 -13.01
CA TYR A 133 4.28 -13.67 -13.08
C TYR A 133 5.40 -13.12 -13.96
N PRO A 134 5.17 -12.76 -15.24
CA PRO A 134 6.25 -12.28 -16.09
C PRO A 134 6.85 -10.95 -15.60
N ASP A 135 6.03 -10.06 -15.01
CA ASP A 135 6.54 -8.82 -14.43
C ASP A 135 7.26 -9.07 -13.09
N LEU A 136 6.76 -9.99 -12.25
CA LEU A 136 7.43 -10.35 -10.99
C LEU A 136 8.79 -11.01 -11.25
N ALA A 137 8.85 -11.99 -12.15
CA ALA A 137 10.09 -12.68 -12.52
C ALA A 137 11.14 -11.73 -13.12
N ALA A 138 10.71 -10.74 -13.89
CA ALA A 138 11.59 -9.73 -14.46
C ALA A 138 11.91 -8.57 -13.50
N ARG A 139 11.39 -8.58 -12.27
CA ARG A 139 11.40 -7.45 -11.32
C ARG A 139 10.99 -6.14 -12.01
N ARG A 140 9.93 -6.19 -12.81
CA ARG A 140 9.44 -5.08 -13.62
C ARG A 140 8.15 -4.52 -13.04
N LEU A 141 8.07 -3.20 -12.95
CA LEU A 141 6.86 -2.46 -12.62
C LEU A 141 6.15 -2.09 -13.91
N TYR A 142 4.90 -2.53 -14.01
CA TYR A 142 3.97 -2.09 -15.04
C TYR A 142 2.82 -1.39 -14.35
N TYR A 143 2.64 -0.10 -14.66
CA TYR A 143 1.59 0.72 -14.05
C TYR A 143 0.26 0.52 -14.77
N THR A 144 -0.82 0.33 -14.02
CA THR A 144 -2.15 -0.04 -14.56
C THR A 144 -3.14 1.11 -14.59
N ALA A 145 -2.78 2.28 -14.05
CA ALA A 145 -3.64 3.46 -13.97
C ALA A 145 -5.05 3.15 -13.41
N PRO A 146 -5.16 2.54 -12.22
CA PRO A 146 -6.44 2.06 -11.70
C PRO A 146 -7.39 3.24 -11.42
N GLU A 147 -8.67 3.07 -11.78
CA GLU A 147 -9.72 4.04 -11.50
C GLU A 147 -10.17 3.91 -10.04
N ARG A 148 -9.57 4.72 -9.15
CA ARG A 148 -10.01 4.85 -7.75
C ARG A 148 -9.70 6.24 -7.20
N HIS A 149 -10.47 6.66 -6.21
CA HIS A 149 -10.18 7.82 -5.37
C HIS A 149 -8.98 7.50 -4.45
N GLU A 150 -7.77 7.64 -4.98
CA GLU A 150 -6.50 7.61 -4.24
C GLU A 150 -5.85 8.98 -4.17
N ASP A 151 -4.95 9.16 -3.20
CA ASP A 151 -4.11 10.35 -3.17
C ASP A 151 -3.13 10.29 -4.34
N ALA A 152 -3.00 11.42 -5.04
CA ALA A 152 -2.26 11.48 -6.30
C ALA A 152 -0.78 11.04 -6.17
N GLY A 153 -0.20 11.12 -4.97
CA GLY A 153 1.18 10.70 -4.70
C GLY A 153 1.39 9.24 -4.30
N ASP A 154 0.34 8.48 -3.93
CA ASP A 154 0.49 7.13 -3.37
C ASP A 154 1.16 6.15 -4.35
N SER A 155 0.82 6.26 -5.64
CA SER A 155 1.43 5.47 -6.72
C SER A 155 2.93 5.80 -6.87
N MET A 156 3.32 7.07 -6.70
CA MET A 156 4.72 7.51 -6.79
C MET A 156 5.55 7.05 -5.58
N LEU A 157 4.99 7.10 -4.37
CA LEU A 157 5.64 6.59 -3.17
C LEU A 157 5.88 5.08 -3.25
N ARG A 158 4.89 4.32 -3.77
CA ARG A 158 5.06 2.89 -4.02
C ARG A 158 6.04 2.60 -5.15
N LEU A 159 6.09 3.42 -6.20
CA LEU A 159 7.15 3.36 -7.21
C LEU A 159 8.53 3.48 -6.55
N ARG A 160 8.76 4.53 -5.76
CA ARG A 160 10.02 4.74 -5.01
C ARG A 160 10.37 3.52 -4.16
N LYS A 161 9.40 2.97 -3.41
CA LYS A 161 9.56 1.78 -2.57
C LYS A 161 9.94 0.52 -3.36
N PHE A 162 9.45 0.35 -4.58
CA PHE A 162 9.83 -0.79 -5.40
C PHE A 162 11.17 -0.59 -6.11
N LEU A 163 11.49 0.63 -6.53
CA LEU A 163 12.81 0.95 -7.09
C LEU A 163 13.92 0.69 -6.04
N SER A 164 13.71 1.07 -4.78
CA SER A 164 14.68 0.78 -3.70
C SER A 164 14.86 -0.71 -3.42
N LYS A 165 13.87 -1.54 -3.80
CA LYS A 165 13.95 -3.00 -3.78
C LYS A 165 14.55 -3.58 -5.05
N GLY A 166 15.10 -2.77 -5.96
CA GLY A 166 15.73 -3.27 -7.19
C GLY A 166 14.73 -3.74 -8.25
N TYR A 167 13.52 -3.19 -8.27
CA TYR A 167 12.64 -3.30 -9.41
C TYR A 167 12.99 -2.22 -10.44
N THR A 168 12.61 -2.46 -11.70
CA THR A 168 12.77 -1.50 -12.81
C THR A 168 11.41 -1.08 -13.34
N ILE A 169 11.33 0.09 -13.97
CA ILE A 169 10.10 0.58 -14.61
C ILE A 169 10.42 1.09 -16.01
N GLN A 170 9.51 0.86 -16.95
CA GLN A 170 9.63 1.42 -18.30
C GLN A 170 9.15 2.87 -18.33
N ALA A 171 9.72 3.67 -19.23
CA ALA A 171 9.42 5.10 -19.37
C ALA A 171 7.92 5.39 -19.50
N SER A 172 7.17 4.55 -20.23
CA SER A 172 5.72 4.69 -20.39
C SER A 172 4.94 4.52 -19.09
N SER A 173 5.23 3.47 -18.31
CA SER A 173 4.62 3.25 -16.99
C SER A 173 5.01 4.35 -16.00
N MET A 174 6.27 4.79 -16.02
CA MET A 174 6.73 5.88 -15.18
C MET A 174 6.04 7.21 -15.54
N ALA A 175 5.90 7.52 -16.83
CA ALA A 175 5.18 8.70 -17.30
C ALA A 175 3.71 8.69 -16.85
N ALA A 176 3.05 7.52 -16.84
CA ALA A 176 1.68 7.40 -16.35
C ALA A 176 1.55 7.64 -14.83
N VAL A 177 2.53 7.19 -14.02
CA VAL A 177 2.60 7.51 -12.59
C VAL A 177 2.79 9.02 -12.39
N ILE A 178 3.71 9.64 -13.13
CA ILE A 178 3.95 11.09 -13.10
C ILE A 178 2.67 11.84 -13.49
N ALA A 179 1.99 11.41 -14.56
CA ALA A 179 0.76 12.03 -15.03
C ALA A 179 -0.33 12.01 -13.94
N ARG A 180 -0.46 10.91 -13.18
CA ARG A 180 -1.40 10.85 -12.06
C ARG A 180 -1.06 11.82 -10.94
N LEU A 181 0.21 11.90 -10.57
CA LEU A 181 0.69 12.85 -9.56
C LEU A 181 0.41 14.29 -9.99
N VAL A 182 0.77 14.64 -11.23
CA VAL A 182 0.56 15.97 -11.81
C VAL A 182 -0.94 16.31 -11.90
N ARG A 183 -1.81 15.34 -12.19
CA ARG A 183 -3.26 15.54 -12.19
C ARG A 183 -3.81 15.91 -10.81
N GLY A 184 -3.12 15.55 -9.73
CA GLY A 184 -3.48 15.96 -8.37
C GLY A 184 -3.16 17.42 -8.04
N VAL A 185 -2.46 18.13 -8.92
CA VAL A 185 -2.09 19.53 -8.72
C VAL A 185 -3.24 20.45 -9.12
N ASP A 186 -3.61 21.35 -8.22
CA ASP A 186 -4.51 22.46 -8.53
C ASP A 186 -3.75 23.57 -9.28
N PHE A 187 -3.80 23.50 -10.60
CA PHE A 187 -3.15 24.48 -11.47
C PHE A 187 -3.78 25.87 -11.44
N GLU A 188 -5.06 25.98 -11.09
CA GLU A 188 -5.72 27.29 -11.01
C GLU A 188 -5.16 28.08 -9.83
N HIS A 189 -4.93 27.43 -8.68
CA HIS A 189 -4.27 28.06 -7.55
C HIS A 189 -2.78 28.38 -7.82
N LEU A 190 -2.11 27.59 -8.67
CA LEU A 190 -0.72 27.85 -9.06
C LEU A 190 -0.55 28.93 -10.14
N ARG A 191 -1.60 29.28 -10.90
CA ARG A 191 -1.55 30.33 -11.92
C ARG A 191 -1.19 31.70 -11.33
N GLU A 192 -1.56 31.96 -10.09
CA GLU A 192 -1.20 33.20 -9.38
C GLU A 192 0.28 33.24 -8.97
N ILE A 193 0.94 32.08 -8.88
CA ILE A 193 2.35 31.91 -8.50
C ILE A 193 3.24 31.72 -9.74
N ALA A 194 2.79 32.23 -10.90
CA ALA A 194 3.38 32.00 -12.21
C ALA A 194 4.92 32.16 -12.21
N GLY A 195 5.62 31.06 -12.54
CA GLY A 195 6.96 31.15 -13.13
C GLY A 195 8.11 30.38 -12.50
N LYS A 196 7.93 29.50 -11.51
CA LYS A 196 9.08 28.75 -10.96
C LYS A 196 8.74 27.28 -10.81
N GLU A 197 9.46 26.43 -11.51
CA GLU A 197 9.56 24.98 -11.28
C GLU A 197 9.57 24.62 -9.78
N ALA A 198 10.20 25.47 -8.96
CA ALA A 198 10.18 25.37 -7.49
C ALA A 198 8.77 25.37 -6.86
N ALA A 199 7.84 26.20 -7.33
CA ALA A 199 6.47 26.26 -6.82
C ALA A 199 5.69 24.98 -7.17
N LEU A 200 5.82 24.50 -8.41
CA LEU A 200 5.28 23.20 -8.81
C LEU A 200 5.92 22.06 -8.02
N GLY A 201 7.24 22.09 -7.84
CA GLY A 201 7.97 21.15 -7.01
C GLY A 201 7.42 21.09 -5.59
N LYS A 202 7.21 22.24 -4.94
CA LYS A 202 6.60 22.32 -3.60
C LYS A 202 5.18 21.73 -3.57
N ALA A 203 4.36 22.03 -4.57
CA ALA A 203 3.02 21.46 -4.66
C ALA A 203 3.05 19.94 -4.82
N LEU A 204 3.92 19.41 -5.68
CA LEU A 204 4.12 17.98 -5.86
C LEU A 204 4.65 17.30 -4.58
N THR A 205 5.60 17.92 -3.86
CA THR A 205 6.11 17.41 -2.58
C THR A 205 4.98 17.27 -1.55
N ASN A 206 4.05 18.23 -1.49
CA ASN A 206 2.91 18.13 -0.59
C ASN A 206 1.99 16.95 -0.92
N LEU A 207 1.87 16.58 -2.19
CA LEU A 207 1.13 15.39 -2.64
C LEU A 207 1.88 14.08 -2.34
N LEU A 208 3.20 14.14 -2.12
CA LEU A 208 4.07 12.99 -1.81
C LEU A 208 4.24 12.76 -0.30
N ARG A 209 3.37 13.34 0.54
CA ARG A 209 3.41 13.07 1.99
C ARG A 209 2.87 11.66 2.25
N GLU A 210 3.71 10.84 2.88
CA GLU A 210 3.42 9.43 3.16
C GLU A 210 2.38 9.31 4.30
N VAL A 211 1.24 8.69 4.00
CA VAL A 211 0.24 8.30 5.01
C VAL A 211 0.37 6.79 5.26
N ASP A 212 1.53 6.32 5.72
CA ASP A 212 1.71 4.92 6.13
C ASP A 212 1.24 4.77 7.60
N PRO A 213 0.22 3.94 7.89
CA PRO A 213 -0.22 3.71 9.27
C PRO A 213 0.86 3.08 10.17
N LEU A 214 1.91 2.48 9.60
CA LEU A 214 3.04 1.91 10.35
C LEU A 214 4.14 2.92 10.68
N THR A 215 4.26 4.05 9.97
CA THR A 215 5.25 5.10 10.28
C THR A 215 4.85 5.98 11.46
N VAL A 216 3.59 5.93 11.90
CA VAL A 216 3.09 6.70 13.06
C VAL A 216 3.35 5.98 14.40
N ILE A 217 4.00 4.82 14.37
CA ILE A 217 4.16 3.97 15.56
C ILE A 217 5.63 3.89 15.92
N ASP A 218 6.10 4.95 16.60
CA ASP A 218 7.17 4.87 17.61
C ASP A 218 7.41 6.19 18.37
N GLY A 219 6.43 7.10 18.47
CA GLY A 219 6.61 8.35 19.25
C GLY A 219 7.77 9.23 18.76
N ILE A 220 8.32 8.93 17.59
CA ILE A 220 9.24 9.76 16.84
C ILE A 220 8.35 10.67 16.01
N GLU A 221 8.27 11.93 16.40
CA GLU A 221 7.78 12.99 15.52
C GLU A 221 8.47 12.82 14.18
N ILE A 222 7.70 12.90 13.09
CA ILE A 222 8.28 13.06 11.77
C ILE A 222 9.16 14.30 11.89
N VAL A 223 10.49 14.09 11.96
CA VAL A 223 11.42 15.12 11.57
C VAL A 223 11.06 15.34 10.12
N ASP A 224 10.41 16.47 9.85
CA ASP A 224 10.18 16.91 8.50
C ASP A 224 11.57 17.05 7.86
N GLU A 225 11.98 16.08 7.03
CA GLU A 225 13.23 16.16 6.26
C GLU A 225 13.25 17.40 5.33
N HIS A 226 12.16 18.18 5.29
CA HIS A 226 12.01 19.41 4.54
C HIS A 226 11.79 20.68 5.39
N GLU A 227 11.99 20.64 6.72
CA GLU A 227 12.29 21.88 7.46
C GLU A 227 13.74 22.31 7.14
N VAL A 228 13.88 23.12 6.09
CA VAL A 228 15.05 23.98 5.97
C VAL A 228 14.95 24.98 7.12
N GLU A 229 15.71 24.76 8.20
CA GLU A 229 15.84 25.78 9.25
C GLU A 229 16.17 27.11 8.55
N PRO A 230 15.39 28.18 8.77
CA PRO A 230 15.81 29.49 8.30
C PRO A 230 17.12 29.80 9.00
N ALA A 231 18.17 30.00 8.19
CA ALA A 231 19.50 30.37 8.65
C ALA A 231 19.37 31.43 9.75
N ARG A 232 19.85 31.11 10.95
CA ARG A 232 19.96 32.08 12.04
C ARG A 232 20.75 33.26 11.52
N ALA A 233 20.08 34.39 11.35
CA ALA A 233 20.74 35.65 11.07
C ALA A 233 21.63 35.96 12.28
N ASN A 234 22.93 35.78 12.10
CA ASN A 234 23.93 36.34 13.00
C ASN A 234 23.82 37.87 12.89
N HIS A 235 23.05 38.48 13.78
CA HIS A 235 23.29 39.89 14.12
C HIS A 235 24.37 39.91 15.20
N GLU A 236 25.62 39.90 14.74
CA GLU A 236 26.68 40.66 15.40
C GLU A 236 26.54 42.11 14.91
N GLU A 237 26.25 43.01 15.84
CA GLU A 237 26.54 44.45 15.86
C GLU A 237 25.95 44.91 17.22
N GLY A 238 26.71 45.28 18.25
CA GLY A 238 27.91 46.11 18.23
C GLY A 238 27.55 47.50 18.75
N ALA A 239 27.40 47.65 20.07
CA ALA A 239 27.61 48.88 20.85
C ALA A 239 27.53 48.56 22.35
#